data_AF-A0A0G4NFF3-F1
#
_entry.id   AF-A0A0G4NFF3-F1
#
_cell.length_a   1.000
_cell.length_b   1.000
_cell.length_c   1.000
_cell.angle_alpha   90.00
_cell.angle_beta   90.00
_cell.angle_gamma   90.00
#
_symmetry.space_group_name_H-M   'P 1'
#
loop_
_entity.id
_entity.type
_entity.pdbx_description
1 polymer ?
#
loop_
_entity_poly.entity_id
_entity_poly.type
_entity_poly.pdbx_seq_one_letter_code
_entity_poly.pdbx_strand_id
1 'polypeptide(L)'
;WSKPQSFDAIGSTNEVVLPSTKKNSEIHVGITIESGEGKYKMTKVVTLAPRFVLANKLDEEINVRESSASGFMTLKPGALQPIHFMQKTAVKQLSLCHAGMNNDWTSPFNISDIGTTHIKIAKHGQRQRLIRAEILMEAATVFVHLSMETKNWPFSMR
;
A
#
# COMPACT_ATOMS: atom_id res chain seq x y z
N TRP A 1 8.95 -10.95 -17.56
CA TRP A 1 7.78 -11.84 -17.53
C TRP A 1 7.62 -12.40 -16.13
N SER A 2 6.38 -12.69 -15.71
CA SER A 2 6.12 -13.42 -14.46
C SER A 2 6.47 -14.90 -14.61
N LYS A 3 6.42 -15.65 -13.50
CA LYS A 3 6.27 -17.11 -13.56
C LYS A 3 4.89 -17.48 -14.15
N PRO A 4 4.72 -18.68 -14.74
CA PRO A 4 3.41 -19.17 -15.17
C PRO A 4 2.39 -19.14 -14.02
N GLN A 5 1.13 -18.81 -14.34
CA GLN A 5 0.03 -18.72 -13.38
C GLN A 5 -1.07 -19.72 -13.77
N SER A 6 -1.61 -20.46 -12.81
CA SER A 6 -2.79 -21.32 -13.02
C SER A 6 -4.06 -20.52 -12.71
N PHE A 7 -5.11 -20.76 -13.49
CA PHE A 7 -6.45 -20.20 -13.27
C PHE A 7 -7.48 -21.28 -12.89
N ASP A 8 -7.03 -22.46 -12.46
CA ASP A 8 -7.90 -23.60 -12.21
C ASP A 8 -8.67 -23.49 -10.90
N ALA A 9 -8.04 -22.89 -9.88
CA ALA A 9 -8.64 -22.70 -8.56
C ALA A 9 -9.62 -21.52 -8.54
N ILE A 10 -10.92 -21.81 -8.72
CA ILE A 10 -12.00 -20.83 -8.54
C ILE A 10 -12.09 -20.44 -7.07
N GLY A 11 -12.27 -19.15 -6.78
CA GLY A 11 -12.24 -18.56 -5.44
C GLY A 11 -10.84 -18.23 -4.94
N SER A 12 -9.79 -18.41 -5.74
CA SER A 12 -8.42 -18.14 -5.32
C SER A 12 -8.01 -16.69 -5.59
N THR A 13 -7.15 -16.18 -4.70
CA THR A 13 -6.51 -14.86 -4.79
C THR A 13 -5.01 -15.03 -4.60
N ASN A 14 -4.19 -14.59 -5.55
CA ASN A 14 -2.74 -14.75 -5.53
C ASN A 14 -2.02 -13.48 -5.92
N GLU A 15 -0.79 -13.32 -5.44
CA GLU A 15 0.13 -12.27 -5.89
C GLU A 15 1.04 -12.77 -7.01
N VAL A 16 1.23 -11.92 -8.02
CA VAL A 16 2.15 -12.12 -9.11
C VAL A 16 3.17 -10.99 -9.15
N VAL A 17 4.44 -11.36 -9.13
CA VAL A 17 5.56 -10.42 -9.19
C VAL A 17 6.15 -10.42 -10.61
N LEU A 18 6.20 -9.24 -11.22
CA LEU A 18 6.83 -9.01 -12.51
C LEU A 18 8.12 -8.20 -12.31
N PRO A 19 9.30 -8.84 -12.32
CA PRO A 19 10.56 -8.13 -12.18
C PRO A 19 10.85 -7.31 -13.44
N SER A 20 11.38 -6.09 -13.26
CA SER A 20 11.93 -5.30 -14.35
C SER A 20 13.23 -5.93 -14.85
N THR A 21 13.46 -5.86 -16.17
CA THR A 21 14.69 -6.35 -16.80
C THR A 21 15.81 -5.31 -16.79
N LYS A 22 15.51 -4.04 -16.47
CA LYS A 22 16.46 -2.90 -16.60
C LYS A 22 16.69 -2.12 -15.32
N LYS A 23 15.80 -2.23 -14.33
CA LYS A 23 15.85 -1.46 -13.08
C LYS A 23 15.72 -2.42 -11.89
N ASN A 24 16.22 -2.02 -10.73
CA ASN A 24 16.02 -2.75 -9.47
C ASN A 24 14.60 -2.54 -8.92
N SER A 25 13.60 -2.83 -9.74
CA SER A 25 12.19 -2.63 -9.45
C SER A 25 11.36 -3.82 -9.93
N GLU A 26 10.18 -3.98 -9.35
CA GLU A 26 9.21 -5.01 -9.68
C GLU A 26 7.79 -4.46 -9.54
N ILE A 27 6.87 -5.09 -10.27
CA ILE A 27 5.45 -4.79 -10.23
C ILE A 27 4.77 -5.94 -9.49
N HIS A 28 3.89 -5.59 -8.56
CA HIS A 28 3.07 -6.54 -7.83
C HIS A 28 1.62 -6.44 -8.32
N VAL A 29 1.07 -7.55 -8.80
CA VAL A 29 -0.29 -7.65 -9.33
C VAL A 29 -1.03 -8.70 -8.53
N GLY A 30 -2.21 -8.36 -8.03
CA GLY A 30 -3.16 -9.32 -7.48
C GLY A 30 -3.96 -9.98 -8.62
N ILE A 31 -4.10 -11.30 -8.56
CA ILE A 31 -4.96 -12.09 -9.43
C ILE A 31 -6.06 -12.72 -8.58
N THR A 32 -7.32 -12.45 -8.93
CA THR A 32 -8.50 -13.10 -8.35
C THR A 32 -9.20 -13.92 -9.42
N ILE A 33 -9.56 -15.16 -9.11
CA ILE A 33 -10.28 -16.05 -10.03
C ILE A 33 -11.64 -16.39 -9.43
N GLU A 34 -12.71 -16.07 -10.12
CA GLU A 34 -14.09 -16.30 -9.66
C GLU A 34 -14.93 -16.97 -10.76
N SER A 35 -16.08 -17.53 -10.37
CA SER A 35 -17.07 -18.02 -11.34
C SER A 35 -17.84 -16.83 -11.92
N GLY A 36 -18.16 -16.87 -13.20
CA GLY A 36 -19.05 -15.88 -13.80
C GLY A 36 -20.44 -15.88 -13.15
N GLU A 37 -21.17 -14.79 -13.29
CA GLU A 37 -22.51 -14.69 -12.70
C GLU A 37 -23.63 -15.02 -13.72
N GLY A 38 -24.78 -15.43 -13.20
CA GLY A 38 -25.99 -15.67 -14.00
C GLY A 38 -25.79 -16.66 -15.14
N LYS A 39 -26.09 -16.22 -16.37
CA LYS A 39 -25.94 -17.06 -17.59
C LYS A 39 -24.47 -17.41 -17.90
N TYR A 40 -23.51 -16.75 -17.26
CA TYR A 40 -22.08 -17.00 -17.42
C TYR A 40 -21.48 -17.85 -16.30
N LYS A 41 -22.29 -18.53 -15.47
CA LYS A 41 -21.80 -19.37 -14.35
C LYS A 41 -20.81 -20.48 -14.70
N MET A 42 -20.70 -20.84 -15.97
CA MET A 42 -19.72 -21.82 -16.46
C MET A 42 -18.41 -21.19 -16.95
N THR A 43 -18.24 -19.86 -16.80
CA THR A 43 -16.99 -19.17 -17.13
C THR A 43 -16.16 -18.91 -15.87
N LYS A 44 -14.87 -18.68 -16.07
CA LYS A 44 -13.93 -18.17 -15.06
C LYS A 44 -13.67 -16.69 -15.34
N VAL A 45 -13.90 -15.83 -14.36
CA VAL A 45 -13.54 -14.42 -14.39
C VAL A 45 -12.18 -14.28 -13.71
N VAL A 46 -11.19 -13.76 -14.44
CA VAL A 46 -9.84 -13.53 -13.92
C VAL A 46 -9.61 -12.02 -13.83
N THR A 47 -9.56 -11.50 -12.61
CA THR A 47 -9.37 -10.08 -12.32
C THR A 47 -7.91 -9.82 -11.99
N LEU A 48 -7.29 -8.87 -12.70
CA LEU A 48 -5.95 -8.38 -12.42
C LEU A 48 -6.05 -6.98 -11.82
N ALA A 49 -5.46 -6.77 -10.65
CA ALA A 49 -5.46 -5.49 -9.96
C ALA A 49 -4.06 -5.16 -9.40
N PRO A 50 -3.71 -3.87 -9.19
CA PRO A 50 -2.52 -3.54 -8.42
C PRO A 50 -2.55 -4.22 -7.05
N ARG A 51 -1.41 -4.77 -6.62
CA ARG A 51 -1.35 -5.46 -5.32
C ARG A 51 -1.47 -4.49 -4.15
N PHE A 52 -0.94 -3.28 -4.26
CA PHE A 52 -0.95 -2.27 -3.19
C PHE A 52 -1.63 -0.99 -3.65
N VAL A 53 -2.58 -0.51 -2.86
CA VAL A 53 -3.29 0.76 -3.08
C VAL A 53 -3.26 1.58 -1.80
N LEU A 54 -2.79 2.82 -1.91
CA LEU A 54 -2.77 3.78 -0.81
C LEU A 54 -4.02 4.65 -0.85
N ALA A 55 -4.67 4.86 0.30
CA ALA A 55 -5.72 5.85 0.45
C ALA A 55 -5.27 6.91 1.46
N ASN A 56 -5.17 8.16 1.01
CA ASN A 56 -4.97 9.28 1.91
C ASN A 56 -6.32 9.76 2.45
N LYS A 57 -6.63 9.42 3.70
CA LYS A 57 -7.82 9.89 4.43
C LYS A 57 -7.48 11.02 5.42
N LEU A 58 -6.33 11.69 5.23
CA LEU A 58 -5.97 12.91 5.93
C LEU A 58 -6.58 14.12 5.20
N ASP A 59 -6.74 15.21 5.92
CA ASP A 59 -7.14 16.51 5.36
C ASP A 59 -5.96 17.29 4.74
N GLU A 60 -4.77 16.68 4.71
CA GLU A 60 -3.55 17.26 4.16
C GLU A 60 -2.82 16.33 3.21
N GLU A 61 -1.96 16.92 2.38
CA GLU A 61 -1.11 16.20 1.45
C GLU A 61 0.05 15.50 2.17
N ILE A 62 0.34 14.26 1.77
CA ILE A 62 1.43 13.46 2.34
C ILE A 62 2.31 12.87 1.25
N ASN A 63 3.62 12.94 1.47
CA ASN A 63 4.61 12.26 0.66
C ASN A 63 4.84 10.85 1.18
N VAL A 64 4.95 9.90 0.27
CA VAL A 64 5.18 8.48 0.56
C VAL A 64 6.36 8.00 -0.28
N ARG A 65 7.27 7.26 0.34
CA ARG A 65 8.39 6.61 -0.36
C ARG A 65 8.64 5.22 0.18
N GLU A 66 9.27 4.39 -0.63
CA GLU A 66 9.97 3.21 -0.11
C GLU A 66 11.25 3.67 0.60
N SER A 67 11.60 3.02 1.70
CA SER A 67 12.66 3.50 2.62
C SER A 67 14.04 3.64 1.99
N SER A 68 14.31 2.89 0.92
CA SER A 68 15.55 2.95 0.13
C SER A 68 15.40 3.57 -1.26
N ALA A 69 14.24 4.18 -1.57
CA ALA A 69 14.01 4.83 -2.86
C ALA A 69 14.46 6.30 -2.84
N SER A 70 15.01 6.74 -3.98
CA SER A 70 15.41 8.15 -4.19
C SER A 70 14.22 9.07 -4.50
N GLY A 71 13.09 8.51 -4.95
CA GLY A 71 11.87 9.25 -5.26
C GLY A 71 10.78 9.05 -4.22
N PHE A 72 9.77 9.91 -4.27
CA PHE A 72 8.55 9.79 -3.50
C PHE A 72 7.33 10.06 -4.39
N MET A 73 6.18 9.58 -3.96
CA MET A 73 4.88 9.95 -4.50
C MET A 73 4.16 10.89 -3.53
N THR A 74 3.34 11.77 -4.06
CA THR A 74 2.57 12.72 -3.28
C THR A 74 1.10 12.34 -3.36
N LEU A 75 0.47 12.11 -2.20
CA LEU A 75 -0.94 11.78 -2.08
C LEU A 75 -1.73 13.00 -1.62
N LYS A 76 -2.59 13.52 -2.49
CA LYS A 76 -3.56 14.56 -2.13
C LYS A 76 -4.59 14.04 -1.12
N PRO A 77 -5.24 14.92 -0.34
CA PRO A 77 -6.39 14.53 0.49
C PRO A 77 -7.43 13.76 -0.32
N GLY A 78 -7.91 12.63 0.20
CA GLY A 78 -8.89 11.77 -0.45
C GLY A 78 -8.36 10.93 -1.63
N ALA A 79 -7.06 11.04 -1.98
CA ALA A 79 -6.50 10.29 -3.09
C ALA A 79 -6.48 8.78 -2.80
N LEU A 80 -6.90 7.99 -3.79
CA LEU A 80 -6.76 6.54 -3.84
C LEU A 80 -5.81 6.20 -4.98
N GLN A 81 -4.58 5.80 -4.66
CA GLN A 81 -3.51 5.67 -5.66
C GLN A 81 -2.77 4.33 -5.54
N PRO A 82 -2.66 3.56 -6.63
CA PRO A 82 -1.91 2.32 -6.66
C PRO A 82 -0.40 2.56 -6.63
N ILE A 83 0.34 1.62 -6.01
CA ILE A 83 1.80 1.53 -6.12
C ILE A 83 2.13 0.49 -7.19
N HIS A 84 2.39 0.96 -8.41
CA HIS A 84 2.68 0.06 -9.53
C HIS A 84 4.10 -0.51 -9.51
N PHE A 85 5.08 0.30 -9.12
CA PHE A 85 6.48 -0.08 -9.14
C PHE A 85 7.03 0.02 -7.73
N MET A 86 7.62 -1.08 -7.28
CA MET A 86 8.30 -1.16 -5.99
C MET A 86 9.75 -1.60 -6.19
N GLN A 87 10.62 -1.32 -5.23
CA GLN A 87 11.95 -1.88 -5.20
C GLN A 87 11.91 -3.39 -4.98
N LYS A 88 12.89 -4.09 -5.55
CA LYS A 88 13.05 -5.54 -5.38
C LYS A 88 13.62 -5.87 -4.01
N THR A 89 12.78 -5.79 -2.99
CA THR A 89 13.08 -6.09 -1.59
C THR A 89 12.16 -7.18 -1.05
N ALA A 90 12.66 -7.99 -0.12
CA ALA A 90 11.86 -9.03 0.52
C ALA A 90 10.75 -8.46 1.42
N VAL A 91 11.01 -7.32 2.05
CA VAL A 91 10.04 -6.62 2.90
C VAL A 91 9.58 -5.35 2.19
N LYS A 92 8.27 -5.15 2.11
CA LYS A 92 7.64 -3.97 1.52
C LYS A 92 7.37 -2.95 2.61
N GLN A 93 8.22 -1.94 2.69
CA GLN A 93 8.10 -0.90 3.70
C GLN A 93 7.99 0.48 3.07
N LEU A 94 7.16 1.32 3.68
CA LEU A 94 7.00 2.71 3.30
C LEU A 94 7.40 3.63 4.46
N SER A 95 7.79 4.84 4.11
CA SER A 95 7.96 5.97 5.01
C SER A 95 7.09 7.12 4.55
N LEU A 96 6.57 7.89 5.50
CA LEU A 96 5.71 9.05 5.24
C LEU A 96 6.47 10.34 5.55
N CYS A 97 6.04 11.46 4.98
CA CYS A 97 6.53 12.79 5.30
C CYS A 97 5.45 13.82 4.91
N HIS A 98 5.23 14.86 5.72
CA HIS A 98 4.35 15.95 5.30
C HIS A 98 4.95 16.65 4.08
N ALA A 99 4.09 17.07 3.13
CA ALA A 99 4.55 17.90 2.02
C ALA A 99 5.13 19.25 2.52
N GLY A 100 6.09 19.79 1.78
CA GLY A 100 6.80 21.04 2.12
C GLY A 100 8.28 20.86 2.47
N MET A 101 8.91 21.94 2.91
CA MET A 101 10.34 21.96 3.26
C MET A 101 10.59 21.50 4.70
N ASN A 102 11.74 20.87 4.93
CA ASN A 102 12.27 20.52 6.26
C ASN A 102 11.40 19.59 7.11
N ASN A 103 10.60 18.72 6.51
CA ASN A 103 9.88 17.67 7.22
C ASN A 103 10.67 16.35 7.18
N ASP A 104 10.79 15.70 8.33
CA ASP A 104 11.47 14.42 8.45
C ASP A 104 10.60 13.26 7.97
N TRP A 105 11.27 12.25 7.41
CA TRP A 105 10.62 10.99 7.07
C TRP A 105 10.39 10.16 8.33
N THR A 106 9.23 9.51 8.40
CA THR A 106 8.92 8.58 9.48
C THR A 106 9.81 7.35 9.41
N SER A 107 9.92 6.65 10.55
CA SER A 107 10.39 5.26 10.55
C SER A 107 9.59 4.41 9.56
N PRO A 108 10.21 3.40 8.93
CA PRO A 108 9.55 2.53 7.98
C PRO A 108 8.45 1.70 8.66
N PHE A 109 7.36 1.44 7.95
CA PHE A 109 6.31 0.50 8.35
C PHE A 109 6.02 -0.49 7.23
N ASN A 110 5.73 -1.74 7.59
CA ASN A 110 5.43 -2.80 6.64
C ASN A 110 4.00 -2.65 6.09
N ILE A 111 3.83 -2.78 4.78
CA ILE A 111 2.53 -2.71 4.11
C ILE A 111 1.95 -4.09 3.78
N SER A 112 2.72 -5.16 4.00
CA SER A 112 2.25 -6.54 3.82
C SER A 112 1.59 -7.11 5.08
N ASP A 113 1.74 -6.45 6.24
CA ASP A 113 1.21 -6.91 7.51
C ASP A 113 -0.23 -6.40 7.69
N ILE A 114 -1.21 -7.31 7.52
CA ILE A 114 -2.63 -6.97 7.67
C ILE A 114 -2.94 -6.59 9.12
N GLY A 115 -3.67 -5.50 9.30
CA GLY A 115 -4.05 -4.98 10.60
C GLY A 115 -3.85 -3.48 10.69
N THR A 116 -3.62 -2.99 11.91
CA THR A 116 -3.43 -1.56 12.18
C THR A 116 -2.05 -1.31 12.73
N THR A 117 -1.33 -0.35 12.15
CA THR A 117 -0.07 0.17 12.70
C THR A 117 -0.16 1.69 12.88
N HIS A 118 0.63 2.22 13.82
CA HIS A 118 0.64 3.64 14.16
C HIS A 118 2.03 4.21 13.87
N ILE A 119 2.04 5.31 13.12
CA ILE A 119 3.26 5.90 12.58
C ILE A 119 3.41 7.29 13.16
N LYS A 120 4.53 7.53 13.88
CA LYS A 120 4.89 8.86 14.37
C LYS A 120 5.28 9.74 13.19
N ILE A 121 4.62 10.89 13.07
CA ILE A 121 4.94 11.90 12.07
C ILE A 121 5.09 13.27 12.73
N ALA A 122 6.06 14.04 12.24
CA ALA A 122 6.32 15.39 12.70
C ALA A 122 6.26 16.35 11.52
N LYS A 123 5.65 17.51 11.75
CA LYS A 123 5.73 18.66 10.85
C LYS A 123 6.61 19.71 11.50
N HIS A 124 7.48 20.35 10.74
CA HIS A 124 8.42 21.33 11.29
C HIS A 124 7.69 22.40 12.12
N GLY A 125 8.13 22.61 13.37
CA GLY A 125 7.53 23.56 14.30
C GLY A 125 6.18 23.13 14.90
N GLN A 126 5.72 21.90 14.66
CA GLN A 126 4.49 21.35 15.24
C GLN A 126 4.78 20.16 16.16
N ARG A 127 3.83 19.89 17.07
CA ARG A 127 3.87 18.69 17.90
C ARG A 127 3.74 17.43 17.02
N GLN A 128 4.48 16.40 17.40
CA GLN A 128 4.34 15.06 16.81
C GLN A 128 2.90 14.56 16.89
N ARG A 129 2.46 13.89 15.82
CA ARG A 129 1.16 13.25 15.70
C ARG A 129 1.33 11.79 15.32
N LEU A 130 0.24 11.03 15.37
CA LEU A 130 0.20 9.65 14.90
C LEU A 130 -0.72 9.54 13.69
N ILE A 131 -0.20 8.92 12.64
CA ILE A 131 -1.02 8.40 11.54
C ILE A 131 -1.37 6.95 11.88
N ARG A 132 -2.66 6.63 11.85
CA ARG A 132 -3.13 5.25 11.82
C ARG A 132 -3.10 4.77 10.37
N ALA A 133 -2.28 3.76 10.10
CA ALA A 133 -2.30 3.00 8.87
C ALA A 133 -3.10 1.72 9.10
N GLU A 134 -4.29 1.65 8.50
CA GLU A 134 -5.14 0.46 8.47
C GLU A 134 -4.87 -0.28 7.16
N ILE A 135 -4.31 -1.48 7.27
CA ILE A 135 -3.89 -2.35 6.17
C ILE A 135 -4.89 -3.50 6.10
N LEU A 136 -5.64 -3.58 5.01
CA LEU A 136 -6.67 -4.59 4.81
C LEU A 136 -6.58 -5.18 3.41
N MET A 137 -7.10 -6.39 3.23
CA MET A 137 -7.21 -7.00 1.91
C MET A 137 -8.65 -7.01 1.44
N GLU A 138 -8.83 -6.70 0.16
CA GLU A 138 -10.05 -6.97 -0.58
C GLU A 138 -9.64 -7.71 -1.86
N ALA A 139 -10.15 -8.93 -2.00
CA ALA A 139 -9.68 -9.88 -3.01
C ALA A 139 -8.14 -10.02 -2.99
N ALA A 140 -7.47 -9.85 -4.12
CA ALA A 140 -6.01 -9.91 -4.21
C ALA A 140 -5.30 -8.55 -4.00
N THR A 141 -6.00 -7.50 -3.56
CA THR A 141 -5.43 -6.15 -3.35
C THR A 141 -5.32 -5.83 -1.85
N VAL A 142 -4.17 -5.32 -1.44
CA VAL A 142 -3.93 -4.71 -0.13
C VAL A 142 -4.19 -3.21 -0.21
N PHE A 143 -5.13 -2.73 0.59
CA PHE A 143 -5.40 -1.33 0.79
C PHE A 143 -4.70 -0.85 2.06
N VAL A 144 -4.02 0.29 1.96
CA VAL A 144 -3.39 0.98 3.09
C VAL A 144 -4.09 2.32 3.27
N HIS A 145 -4.98 2.38 4.26
CA HIS A 145 -5.69 3.61 4.61
C HIS A 145 -4.87 4.40 5.62
N LEU A 146 -4.47 5.63 5.25
CA LEU A 146 -3.75 6.55 6.11
C LEU A 146 -4.71 7.58 6.67
N SER A 147 -4.88 7.62 8.00
CA SER A 147 -5.77 8.56 8.69
C SER A 147 -5.12 9.12 9.94
N MET A 148 -5.55 10.29 10.40
CA MET A 148 -5.03 10.89 11.63
C MET A 148 -5.59 10.12 12.82
N GLU A 149 -4.73 9.72 13.76
CA GLU A 149 -5.21 9.09 15.00
C GLU A 149 -5.79 10.16 15.93
N THR A 150 -7.02 9.94 16.38
CA THR A 150 -7.82 10.91 17.15
C THR A 150 -8.24 10.37 18.52
N LYS A 151 -8.03 9.08 18.80
CA LYS A 151 -8.40 8.46 20.08
C LYS A 151 -7.36 8.75 21.17
N ASN A 152 -7.84 8.88 22.41
CA ASN A 152 -6.99 9.04 23.58
C ASN A 152 -6.05 7.83 23.77
N TRP A 153 -4.77 8.10 24.00
CA TRP A 153 -3.68 7.15 23.89
C TRP A 153 -3.45 6.30 25.15
N PRO A 154 -3.21 4.98 25.04
CA PRO A 154 -2.52 4.19 26.05
C PRO A 154 -0.98 4.18 25.87
N PHE A 155 -0.44 4.76 24.79
CA PHE A 155 0.99 4.74 24.47
C PHE A 155 1.66 6.08 24.82
N SER A 156 2.77 6.02 25.57
CA SER A 156 3.55 7.20 25.92
C SER A 156 4.44 7.63 24.74
N MET A 157 4.29 8.87 24.27
CA MET A 157 5.28 9.53 23.43
C MET A 157 6.31 10.18 24.36
N ARG A 158 7.44 9.50 24.56
CA ARG A 158 8.66 10.11 25.11
C ARG A 158 9.53 10.60 23.97
#